data_AF-A0AAW2WLF9-F1
#
_entry.id   AF-A0AAW2WLF9-F1
#
_cell.length_a   1.000
_cell.length_b   1.000
_cell.length_c   1.000
_cell.angle_alpha   90.00
_cell.angle_beta   90.00
_cell.angle_gamma   90.00
#
_symmetry.space_group_name_H-M   'P 1'
#
loop_
_entity.id
_entity.type
_entity.pdbx_description
1 polymer ?
#
loop_
_entity_poly.entity_id
_entity_poly.type
_entity_poly.pdbx_seq_one_letter_code
_entity_poly.pdbx_strand_id
1 'polypeptide(L)'
;MEQKLVMQLAALDFIACAASDVFAMTDSGSQLSSLVSGFRTYYGGGNAPTLRPSKKRLAAVLQENSTIRWQSFENRIRKMMVEGQRVHIRGFGRSIYRQPRCKECMCKHQ
;
A
#
# COMPACT_ATOMS: atom_id res chain seq x y z
N MET A 1 31.67 -3.61 -7.85
CA MET A 1 31.49 -2.85 -6.58
C MET A 1 30.13 -2.15 -6.57
N GLU A 2 29.81 -1.37 -7.60
CA GLU A 2 28.50 -0.71 -7.84
C GLU A 2 27.26 -1.59 -7.59
N GLN A 3 27.16 -2.78 -8.20
CA GLN A 3 26.01 -3.68 -8.00
C GLN A 3 25.82 -4.12 -6.54
N LYS A 4 26.90 -4.26 -5.76
CA LYS A 4 26.80 -4.63 -4.34
C LYS A 4 26.13 -3.51 -3.53
N LEU A 5 26.48 -2.26 -3.82
CA LEU A 5 25.92 -1.09 -3.13
C LEU A 5 24.43 -0.89 -3.46
N VAL A 6 24.05 -1.04 -4.73
CA VAL A 6 22.64 -0.94 -5.17
C VAL A 6 21.77 -1.98 -4.47
N MET A 7 22.25 -3.20 -4.32
CA MET A 7 21.52 -4.27 -3.62
C MET A 7 21.42 -4.01 -2.11
N GLN A 8 22.48 -3.45 -1.49
CA GLN A 8 22.45 -3.08 -0.06
C GLN A 8 21.45 -1.97 0.22
N LEU A 9 21.40 -0.94 -0.64
CA LEU A 9 20.47 0.16 -0.48
C LEU A 9 19.02 -0.31 -0.69
N ALA A 10 18.77 -1.13 -1.72
CA ALA A 10 17.45 -1.72 -1.95
C ALA A 10 16.99 -2.63 -0.80
N ALA A 11 17.92 -3.37 -0.17
CA ALA A 11 17.62 -4.18 1.01
C ALA A 11 17.25 -3.29 2.21
N LEU A 12 17.94 -2.17 2.39
CA LEU A 12 17.63 -1.20 3.44
C LEU A 12 16.23 -0.59 3.23
N ASP A 13 15.90 -0.19 2.01
CA ASP A 13 14.57 0.34 1.65
C ASP A 13 13.47 -0.69 1.96
N PHE A 14 13.70 -1.96 1.63
CA PHE A 14 12.78 -3.04 1.94
C PHE A 14 12.57 -3.20 3.45
N ILE A 15 13.64 -3.29 4.24
CA ILE A 15 13.56 -3.47 5.70
C ILE A 15 12.83 -2.29 6.35
N ALA A 16 13.19 -1.05 5.99
CA ALA A 16 12.56 0.14 6.54
C ALA A 16 11.06 0.19 6.22
N CYS A 17 10.66 -0.11 4.98
CA CYS A 17 9.25 -0.13 4.58
C CYS A 17 8.47 -1.32 5.16
N ALA A 18 9.14 -2.46 5.39
CA ALA A 18 8.53 -3.63 6.01
C ALA A 18 8.27 -3.40 7.51
N ALA A 19 9.20 -2.74 8.20
CA ALA A 19 9.13 -2.49 9.64
C ALA A 19 8.28 -1.26 10.03
N SER A 20 7.91 -0.40 9.08
CA SER A 20 7.15 0.82 9.40
C SER A 20 5.75 0.53 9.93
N ASP A 21 5.19 1.40 10.77
CA ASP A 21 3.80 1.25 11.22
C ASP A 21 2.82 1.35 10.05
N VAL A 22 3.08 2.30 9.14
CA VAL A 22 2.27 2.53 7.94
C VAL A 22 3.19 2.60 6.73
N PHE A 23 2.79 1.95 5.63
CA PHE A 23 3.50 2.02 4.36
C PHE A 23 2.61 2.62 3.29
N ALA A 24 3.03 3.70 2.64
CA ALA A 24 2.30 4.33 1.54
C ALA A 24 2.99 4.03 0.21
N MET A 25 2.26 3.43 -0.72
CA MET A 25 2.79 2.98 -2.01
C MET A 25 2.37 3.95 -3.14
N THR A 26 3.36 4.46 -3.87
CA THR A 26 3.16 5.39 -4.99
C THR A 26 3.00 4.68 -6.33
N ASP A 27 3.77 3.62 -6.55
CA ASP A 27 3.62 2.71 -7.70
C ASP A 27 3.35 1.27 -7.23
N SER A 28 2.09 0.86 -7.42
CA SER A 28 1.63 -0.48 -7.10
C SER A 28 2.12 -1.60 -8.03
N GLY A 29 2.76 -1.25 -9.14
CA GLY A 29 3.32 -2.18 -10.11
C GLY A 29 4.73 -2.66 -9.78
N SER A 30 5.47 -1.89 -8.98
CA SER A 30 6.88 -2.13 -8.70
C SER A 30 7.16 -3.42 -7.91
N GLN A 31 8.38 -3.95 -8.07
CA GLN A 31 8.86 -5.12 -7.32
C GLN A 31 8.91 -4.84 -5.81
N LEU A 32 9.44 -3.68 -5.40
CA LEU A 32 9.51 -3.28 -3.99
C LEU A 32 8.11 -3.22 -3.36
N SER A 33 7.15 -2.55 -4.00
CA SER A 33 5.79 -2.46 -3.47
C SER A 33 5.12 -3.82 -3.32
N SER A 34 5.35 -4.74 -4.27
CA SER A 34 4.81 -6.10 -4.23
C SER A 34 5.42 -6.91 -3.08
N LEU A 35 6.74 -6.80 -2.87
CA LEU A 35 7.45 -7.47 -1.78
C LEU A 35 7.03 -6.93 -0.42
N VAL A 36 7.06 -5.60 -0.23
CA VAL A 36 6.70 -4.96 1.04
C VAL A 36 5.22 -5.21 1.38
N SER A 37 4.30 -5.01 0.43
CA SER A 37 2.87 -5.30 0.64
C SER A 37 2.64 -6.75 1.02
N GLY A 38 3.34 -7.67 0.35
CA GLY A 38 3.27 -9.09 0.65
C GLY A 38 3.74 -9.41 2.06
N PHE A 39 4.94 -8.98 2.40
CA PHE A 39 5.53 -9.19 3.72
C PHE A 39 4.62 -8.65 4.83
N ARG A 40 4.14 -7.40 4.70
CA ARG A 40 3.24 -6.77 5.67
C ARG A 40 1.89 -7.48 5.78
N THR A 41 1.35 -7.97 4.67
CA THR A 41 0.08 -8.72 4.67
C THR A 41 0.22 -10.06 5.40
N TYR A 42 1.30 -10.79 5.17
CA TYR A 42 1.48 -12.14 5.70
C TYR A 42 2.07 -12.18 7.11
N TYR A 43 3.03 -11.31 7.41
CA TYR A 43 3.76 -11.29 8.67
C TYR A 43 3.36 -10.14 9.60
N GLY A 44 2.65 -9.13 9.10
CA GLY A 44 2.24 -7.96 9.90
C GLY A 44 1.02 -8.18 10.79
N GLY A 45 0.43 -9.38 10.82
CA GLY A 45 -0.66 -9.74 11.75
C GLY A 45 -1.91 -8.84 11.66
N GLY A 46 -2.15 -8.19 10.52
CA GLY A 46 -3.22 -7.21 10.36
C GLY A 46 -2.93 -5.81 10.95
N ASN A 47 -1.80 -5.62 11.63
CA ASN A 47 -1.38 -4.38 12.27
C ASN A 47 -0.42 -3.54 11.40
N ALA A 48 -0.09 -4.00 10.20
CA ALA A 48 0.82 -3.33 9.26
C ALA A 48 0.08 -2.78 8.02
N PRO A 49 -0.78 -1.75 8.16
CA PRO A 49 -1.57 -1.23 7.06
C PRO A 49 -0.70 -0.71 5.91
N THR A 50 -1.18 -0.94 4.69
CA THR A 50 -0.61 -0.37 3.46
C THR A 50 -1.61 0.60 2.84
N LEU A 51 -1.19 1.85 2.63
CA LEU A 51 -1.97 2.90 1.99
C LEU A 51 -1.72 2.90 0.49
N ARG A 52 -2.79 2.67 -0.28
CA ARG A 52 -2.76 2.67 -1.74
C ARG A 52 -3.75 3.68 -2.31
N PRO A 53 -3.40 4.97 -2.36
CA PRO A 53 -4.24 5.96 -3.03
C PRO A 53 -4.45 5.58 -4.49
N SER A 54 -5.69 5.73 -4.96
CA SER A 54 -5.96 5.69 -6.40
C SER A 54 -5.29 6.89 -7.05
N LYS A 55 -4.26 6.64 -7.87
CA LYS A 55 -3.49 7.69 -8.56
C LYS A 55 -4.40 8.70 -9.27
N LYS A 56 -5.45 8.22 -9.95
CA LYS A 56 -6.43 9.07 -10.64
C LYS A 56 -7.21 9.97 -9.68
N ARG A 57 -7.71 9.40 -8.57
CA ARG A 57 -8.50 10.16 -7.59
C ARG A 57 -7.63 11.13 -6.80
N LEU A 58 -6.41 10.74 -6.45
CA LEU A 58 -5.46 11.61 -5.77
C LEU A 58 -5.09 12.79 -6.67
N ALA A 59 -4.81 12.55 -7.94
CA ALA A 59 -4.55 13.63 -8.90
C ALA A 59 -5.73 14.61 -8.99
N ALA A 60 -6.97 14.11 -9.06
CA ALA A 60 -8.16 14.97 -9.08
C ALA A 60 -8.29 15.83 -7.81
N VAL A 61 -7.99 15.27 -6.63
CA VAL A 61 -7.98 16.03 -5.36
C VAL A 61 -6.90 17.11 -5.38
N LEU A 62 -5.69 16.78 -5.84
CA LEU A 62 -4.56 17.71 -5.87
C LEU A 62 -4.73 18.80 -6.93
N GLN A 63 -5.54 18.58 -7.97
CA GLN A 63 -5.86 19.61 -8.96
C GLN A 63 -6.68 20.77 -8.37
N GLU A 64 -7.39 20.53 -7.27
CA GLU A 64 -8.21 21.51 -6.55
C GLU A 64 -7.45 22.19 -5.39
N ASN A 65 -6.11 22.10 -5.33
CA ASN A 65 -5.29 22.53 -4.17
C ASN A 65 -5.58 23.95 -3.64
N SER A 66 -6.00 24.88 -4.50
CA SER A 66 -6.33 26.27 -4.12
C SER A 66 -7.80 26.53 -3.80
N THR A 67 -8.71 25.60 -4.12
CA THR A 67 -10.16 25.76 -3.96
C THR A 67 -10.77 24.80 -2.95
N ILE A 68 -10.05 23.72 -2.62
CA ILE A 68 -10.54 22.68 -1.72
C ILE A 68 -10.39 23.07 -0.25
N ARG A 69 -11.50 23.00 0.51
CA ARG A 69 -11.46 23.12 1.97
C ARG A 69 -10.86 21.86 2.60
N TRP A 70 -10.07 22.02 3.68
CA TRP A 70 -9.43 20.92 4.41
C TRP A 70 -10.36 19.74 4.73
N GLN A 71 -11.57 20.01 5.22
CA GLN A 71 -12.56 18.98 5.54
C GLN A 71 -12.98 18.14 4.31
N SER A 72 -13.11 18.79 3.15
CA SER A 72 -13.43 18.09 1.89
C SER A 72 -12.25 17.26 1.41
N PHE A 73 -11.03 17.81 1.51
CA PHE A 73 -9.79 17.10 1.23
C PHE A 73 -9.66 15.83 2.09
N GLU A 74 -9.74 15.96 3.41
CA GLU A 74 -9.61 14.85 4.36
C GLU A 74 -10.66 13.76 4.07
N ASN A 75 -11.93 14.15 3.89
CA ASN A 75 -13.00 13.20 3.61
C ASN A 75 -12.76 12.42 2.32
N ARG A 76 -12.28 13.08 1.25
CA ARG A 76 -11.97 12.43 -0.03
C ARG A 76 -10.78 11.49 0.09
N ILE A 77 -9.72 11.88 0.81
CA ILE A 77 -8.55 11.03 1.05
C ILE A 77 -8.93 9.83 1.91
N ARG A 78 -9.63 10.03 3.04
CA ARG A 78 -10.09 8.95 3.92
C ARG A 78 -10.97 7.95 3.18
N LYS A 79 -11.95 8.43 2.39
CA LYS A 79 -12.79 7.58 1.56
C LYS A 79 -11.98 6.76 0.55
N MET A 80 -10.98 7.38 -0.07
CA MET A 80 -10.07 6.71 -1.00
C MET A 80 -9.24 5.61 -0.30
N MET A 81 -8.76 5.84 0.92
CA MET A 81 -8.02 4.85 1.70
C MET A 81 -8.89 3.65 2.08
N VAL A 82 -10.10 3.90 2.60
CA VAL A 82 -11.05 2.83 2.99
C VAL A 82 -11.43 1.96 1.81
N GLU A 83 -11.67 2.55 0.64
CA GLU A 83 -11.96 1.79 -0.57
C GLU A 83 -10.75 0.96 -1.05
N GLY A 84 -9.54 1.51 -0.94
CA GLY A 84 -8.29 0.81 -1.31
C GLY A 84 -7.93 -0.37 -0.42
N GLN A 85 -8.43 -0.40 0.82
CA GLN A 85 -8.22 -1.49 1.78
C GLN A 85 -9.27 -2.61 1.68
N ARG A 86 -10.23 -2.52 0.74
CA ARG A 86 -11.25 -3.56 0.57
C ARG A 86 -10.64 -4.85 0.04
N VAL A 87 -11.06 -5.96 0.66
CA VAL A 87 -10.68 -7.30 0.23
C VAL A 87 -11.41 -7.65 -1.07
N HIS A 88 -10.67 -8.10 -2.07
CA HIS A 88 -11.22 -8.52 -3.35
C HIS A 88 -10.78 -9.96 -3.64
N ILE A 89 -11.67 -10.73 -4.27
CA ILE A 89 -11.33 -12.04 -4.79
C ILE A 89 -10.20 -11.87 -5.81
N ARG A 90 -9.10 -12.61 -5.60
CA ARG A 90 -7.94 -12.58 -6.49
C ARG A 90 -8.33 -13.16 -7.85
N GLY A 91 -8.28 -12.34 -8.90
CA GLY A 91 -8.40 -12.81 -10.27
C GLY A 91 -7.25 -13.74 -10.68
N PHE A 92 -7.46 -14.54 -11.72
CA PHE A 92 -6.41 -15.41 -12.27
C PHE A 92 -5.20 -14.57 -12.73
N GLY A 93 -3.98 -15.04 -12.48
CA GLY A 93 -2.74 -14.33 -12.84
C GLY A 93 -2.41 -13.08 -12.01
N ARG A 94 -3.20 -12.72 -10.99
CA ARG A 94 -2.86 -11.60 -10.07
C ARG A 94 -1.94 -12.06 -8.94
N SER A 95 -1.04 -11.17 -8.50
CA SER A 95 -0.05 -11.50 -7.48
C SER A 95 -0.69 -11.82 -6.14
N ILE A 96 -0.22 -12.90 -5.52
CA ILE A 96 -0.69 -13.38 -4.21
C ILE A 96 -0.58 -12.29 -3.13
N TYR A 97 0.46 -11.45 -3.20
CA TYR A 97 0.75 -10.37 -2.26
C TYR A 97 -0.15 -9.12 -2.35
N ARG A 98 -0.91 -8.96 -3.43
CA ARG A 98 -1.80 -7.80 -3.64
C ARG A 98 -3.26 -8.10 -3.28
N GLN A 99 -3.64 -9.37 -3.32
CA GLN A 99 -4.99 -9.86 -3.04
C GLN A 99 -4.85 -11.23 -2.37
N PRO A 100 -4.64 -11.25 -1.04
CA PRO A 100 -4.65 -12.49 -0.28
C PRO A 100 -6.01 -13.17 -0.46
N ARG A 101 -6.00 -14.50 -0.58
CA ARG A 101 -7.11 -15.27 -1.18
C ARG A 101 -8.35 -15.44 -0.31
N CYS A 102 -8.34 -15.06 0.96
CA CYS A 102 -9.50 -15.24 1.82
C CYS A 102 -9.47 -14.36 3.08
N LYS A 103 -10.65 -14.23 3.70
CA LYS A 103 -10.83 -13.54 4.97
C LYS A 103 -10.05 -14.20 6.10
N GLU A 104 -9.87 -15.53 6.05
CA GLU A 104 -9.10 -16.26 7.06
C GLU A 104 -7.62 -15.83 7.12
N CYS A 105 -7.01 -15.48 5.97
CA CYS A 105 -5.64 -14.97 5.92
C CYS A 105 -5.51 -13.49 6.31
N MET A 106 -6.62 -12.76 6.46
CA MET A 106 -6.65 -11.33 6.81
C MET A 106 -7.58 -11.06 7.99
N CYS A 107 -7.68 -12.01 8.92
CA CYS A 107 -8.40 -11.81 10.16
C CYS A 107 -7.81 -10.59 10.87
N LYS A 108 -8.57 -9.50 10.93
CA LYS A 108 -8.35 -8.46 11.94
C LYS A 108 -8.51 -9.18 13.27
N HIS A 109 -7.41 -9.49 13.94
CA HIS A 109 -7.50 -10.00 15.30
C HIS A 109 -8.23 -8.92 16.11
N GLN A 110 -9.36 -9.31 16.69
CA GLN A 110 -10.20 -8.45 17.50
C GLN A 110 -9.62 -8.36 18.91
#